data_AF-A0A8I2YL43-F1
#
_entry.id   AF-A0A8I2YL43-F1
#
_cell.length_a   1.000
_cell.length_b   1.000
_cell.length_c   1.000
_cell.angle_alpha   90.00
_cell.angle_beta   90.00
_cell.angle_gamma   90.00
#
_symmetry.space_group_name_H-M   'P 1'
#
loop_
_entity.id
_entity.type
_entity.pdbx_description
1 polymer ?
#
loop_
_entity_poly.entity_id
_entity_poly.type
_entity_poly.pdbx_seq_one_letter_code
_entity_poly.pdbx_strand_id
1 'polypeptide(L)' 'MTTDVEIACPDPHCKSRLKIVRTGLRTFRHAEVTVVPLPPPNDTEGIRVAKE' A
#
# COMPACT_ATOMS: atom_id res chain seq x y z
N MET A 1 7.69 -15.69 4.18
CA MET A 1 8.24 -15.04 2.98
C MET A 1 9.36 -14.10 3.44
N THR A 2 10.58 -14.29 2.96
CA THR A 2 11.73 -13.42 3.25
C THR A 2 11.65 -12.19 2.35
N THR A 3 11.74 -10.99 2.91
CA THR A 3 11.42 -9.73 2.22
C THR A 3 12.60 -9.12 1.45
N ASP A 4 13.82 -9.61 1.68
CA ASP A 4 15.04 -9.02 1.15
C ASP A 4 15.81 -10.06 0.31
N VAL A 5 15.17 -10.59 -0.74
CA VAL A 5 15.70 -11.67 -1.60
C VAL A 5 15.77 -11.26 -3.07
N GLU A 6 16.66 -11.91 -3.82
CA GLU A 6 16.65 -11.86 -5.29
C GLU A 6 15.51 -12.71 -5.85
N ILE A 7 14.74 -12.12 -6.76
CA ILE A 7 13.63 -12.77 -7.46
C ILE A 7 14.03 -12.98 -8.91
N ALA A 8 13.89 -14.22 -9.39
CA ALA A 8 14.04 -14.53 -10.81
C ALA A 8 12.85 -13.96 -11.59
N CYS A 9 13.10 -13.53 -12.83
CA CYS A 9 12.01 -13.21 -13.74
C CYS A 9 11.07 -14.41 -13.88
N PRO A 10 9.73 -14.21 -13.86
CA PRO A 10 8.80 -15.31 -14.10
C PRO A 10 8.85 -15.84 -15.53
N ASP A 11 9.43 -15.08 -16.47
CA ASP A 11 9.62 -15.52 -17.84
C ASP A 11 10.81 -16.49 -17.96
N PRO A 12 10.60 -17.72 -18.48
CA PRO A 12 11.63 -18.75 -18.55
C PRO A 12 12.78 -18.46 -19.55
N HIS A 13 12.60 -17.55 -20.50
CA HIS A 13 13.64 -17.09 -21.42
C HIS A 13 14.36 -15.84 -20.90
N CYS A 14 13.84 -15.21 -19.86
CA CYS A 14 14.42 -14.02 -19.26
C CYS A 14 15.34 -14.37 -18.09
N LYS A 15 16.65 -14.19 -18.29
CA LYS A 15 17.68 -14.46 -17.27
C LYS A 15 17.80 -13.36 -16.20
N SER A 16 16.90 -12.38 -16.19
CA SER A 16 16.99 -11.26 -15.26
C SER A 16 16.71 -11.67 -13.82
N ARG A 17 17.37 -10.96 -12.91
CA ARG A 17 17.19 -11.07 -11.46
C ARG A 17 16.90 -9.69 -10.89
N LEU A 18 15.89 -9.61 -10.05
CA LEU A 18 15.43 -8.39 -9.43
C LEU A 18 15.77 -8.45 -7.93
N LYS A 19 16.43 -7.43 -7.42
CA LYS A 19 16.72 -7.30 -5.98
C LYS A 19 15.66 -6.43 -5.32
N ILE A 20 14.96 -6.97 -4.33
CA ILE A 20 14.06 -6.14 -3.51
C ILE A 20 14.91 -5.24 -2.61
N VAL A 21 14.67 -3.93 -2.68
CA VAL A 21 15.30 -2.93 -1.81
C VAL A 21 14.22 -2.11 -1.10
N ARG A 22 14.44 -1.82 0.19
CA ARG A 22 13.53 -0.98 0.98
C ARG A 22 13.82 0.49 0.70
N THR A 23 12.83 1.21 0.19
CA THR A 23 12.92 2.64 -0.16
C THR A 23 12.43 3.57 0.95
N GLY A 24 11.56 3.09 1.85
CA GLY A 24 11.01 3.87 2.98
C GLY A 24 9.52 3.60 3.20
N LEU A 25 8.97 4.13 4.30
CA LEU A 25 7.52 4.07 4.56
C LEU A 25 6.81 5.22 3.85
N ARG A 26 5.63 4.93 3.30
CA ARG A 26 4.75 5.92 2.67
C ARG A 26 3.34 5.74 3.20
N THR A 27 2.68 6.85 3.50
CA THR A 27 1.27 6.89 3.91
C THR A 27 0.43 7.27 2.70
N PHE A 28 -0.64 6.52 2.44
CA PHE A 28 -1.61 6.81 1.39
C PHE A 28 -2.98 7.04 2.01
N ARG A 29 -3.69 8.07 1.55
CA ARG A 29 -5.11 8.25 1.88
C ARG A 29 -5.96 7.52 0.84
N HIS A 30 -7.04 6.89 1.27
CA HIS A 30 -7.97 6.16 0.38
C HIS A 30 -8.38 7.00 -0.85
N ALA A 31 -8.76 8.25 -0.62
CA ALA A 31 -9.16 9.18 -1.68
C ALA A 31 -8.07 9.48 -2.74
N GLU A 32 -6.79 9.21 -2.45
CA GLU A 32 -5.68 9.48 -3.38
C GLU A 32 -5.40 8.31 -4.32
N VAL A 33 -5.74 7.08 -3.91
CA VAL A 33 -5.27 5.85 -4.58
C VAL A 33 -6.40 4.93 -5.05
N THR A 34 -7.66 5.25 -4.73
CA THR A 34 -8.80 4.49 -5.19
C THR A 34 -9.98 5.38 -5.57
N VAL A 35 -10.70 4.95 -6.60
CA VAL A 35 -11.92 5.59 -7.11
C VAL A 35 -13.14 5.15 -6.30
N VAL A 36 -13.05 4.06 -5.54
CA VAL A 36 -14.14 3.57 -4.72
C VAL A 36 -14.39 4.53 -3.56
N PRO A 37 -15.60 5.05 -3.35
CA PRO A 37 -15.88 5.93 -2.23
C PRO A 37 -15.80 5.17 -0.90
N LEU A 38 -15.44 5.88 0.17
CA LEU A 38 -15.60 5.34 1.50
C LEU A 38 -17.09 5.15 1.81
N PRO A 39 -17.47 4.12 2.57
CA PRO A 39 -18.82 4.01 3.07
C PRO A 39 -19.17 5.26 3.88
N PRO A 40 -20.46 5.66 3.91
CA PRO A 40 -20.87 6.75 4.76
C PRO A 40 -20.42 6.45 6.21
N PRO A 41 -19.99 7.46 6.97
CA PRO A 41 -19.67 7.26 8.36
C PRO A 41 -20.90 6.69 9.05
N ASN A 42 -20.78 5.51 9.66
CA ASN A 42 -21.85 4.99 10.51
C ASN A 42 -21.99 5.96 11.69
N ASP A 43 -23.22 6.43 11.93
CA ASP A 43 -23.58 7.44 12.93
C ASP A 43 -23.44 6.92 14.39
N THR A 44 -22.37 6.22 14.73
CA THR A 44 -22.20 5.68 16.08
C THR A 44 -20.74 5.82 16.51
N GLU A 45 -20.52 6.88 17.30
CA GLU A 45 -19.38 7.10 18.19
C GLU A 45 -18.00 7.23 17.51
N GLY A 46 -17.58 8.47 17.21
CA GLY A 46 -16.15 8.70 16.91
C GLY A 46 -15.69 10.08 16.42
N ILE A 47 -16.57 10.97 15.93
CA ILE A 47 -16.13 12.31 15.50
C ILE A 47 -16.19 13.27 16.70
N ARG A 48 -15.21 13.14 17.59
CA ARG A 48 -14.85 14.18 18.58
C ARG A 48 -13.36 14.49 18.51
N VAL A 49 -12.86 15.01 17.40
CA VAL A 49 -11.61 15.81 17.33
C VAL A 49 -11.68 16.58 15.99
N ALA A 50 -11.58 17.90 15.85
CA ALA A 50 -11.27 19.01 16.73
C ALA A 50 -12.09 20.22 16.28
N LYS A 51 -12.68 20.93 17.24
CA LYS A 51 -13.06 22.34 17.08
C LYS A 51 -12.14 23.11 18.01
N GLU A 52 -11.07 23.64 17.46
CA GLU A 52 -10.37 24.83 17.96
C GLU A 52 -9.86 25.62 16.75
#